data_AF-A0A2N3FB56-F1
#
_entry.id   AF-A0A2N3FB56-F1
#
_cell.length_a   1.000
_cell.length_b   1.000
_cell.length_c   1.000
_cell.angle_alpha   90.00
_cell.angle_beta   90.00
_cell.angle_gamma   90.00
#
_symmetry.space_group_name_H-M   'P 1'
#
loop_
_entity.id
_entity.type
_entity.pdbx_description
1 polymer ?
#
loop_
_entity_poly.entity_id
_entity_poly.type
_entity_poly.pdbx_seq_one_letter_code
_entity_poly.pdbx_strand_id
1 'polypeptide(L)'
;MAFDVRVPIATDTYEHRADTESAWKDTLESAFWLSGVGAVSLMLATGAPIANVGDALITIGRATGIVAATMMMVQLLVIARVPVIERRLGHDRAALLHGRLGRIGFIVIFVHVATLVLGYGARVHSGWWDQAWTFALHFGNEMTLSVIGFHNLTRPKSFHLRKLA
;
A
#
# COMPACT_ATOMS: atom_id res chain seq x y z
N MET A 1 -24.40 54.66 37.17
CA MET A 1 -23.07 54.37 36.57
C MET A 1 -23.01 52.88 36.32
N ALA A 2 -23.23 52.44 35.08
CA ALA A 2 -23.09 51.04 34.68
C ALA A 2 -21.73 50.87 34.01
N PHE A 3 -20.86 50.05 34.61
CA PHE A 3 -19.54 49.74 34.11
C PHE A 3 -19.68 48.60 33.10
N ASP A 4 -19.70 48.93 31.80
CA ASP A 4 -19.67 47.97 30.68
C ASP A 4 -18.24 47.42 30.59
N VAL A 5 -17.97 46.31 31.28
CA VAL A 5 -16.74 45.55 31.10
C VAL A 5 -16.88 44.72 29.85
N ARG A 6 -16.55 45.32 28.71
CA ARG A 6 -16.37 44.57 27.46
C ARG A 6 -15.06 43.81 27.56
N VAL A 7 -15.13 42.56 28.00
CA VAL A 7 -13.98 41.65 28.01
C VAL A 7 -13.55 41.44 26.55
N PRO A 8 -12.33 41.81 26.14
CA PRO A 8 -11.83 41.49 24.82
C PRO A 8 -11.60 39.97 24.77
N ILE A 9 -12.59 39.23 24.30
CA ILE A 9 -12.43 37.83 23.91
C ILE A 9 -11.49 37.83 22.70
N ALA A 10 -10.27 37.33 22.88
CA ALA A 10 -9.26 37.21 21.84
C ALA A 10 -9.69 36.16 20.80
N THR A 11 -10.57 36.54 19.87
CA THR A 11 -11.08 35.66 18.81
C THR A 11 -10.06 35.43 17.68
N ASP A 12 -9.11 36.35 17.49
CA ASP A 12 -8.08 36.31 16.42
C ASP A 12 -7.19 35.05 16.44
N THR A 13 -6.87 34.53 17.64
CA THR A 13 -5.96 33.38 17.75
C THR A 13 -6.64 32.04 17.48
N TYR A 14 -7.96 31.97 17.56
CA TYR A 14 -8.74 30.77 17.25
C TYR A 14 -8.95 30.62 15.74
N GLU A 15 -9.23 31.72 15.05
CA GLU A 15 -9.45 31.73 13.60
C GLU A 15 -8.19 31.31 12.84
N HIS A 16 -7.02 31.84 13.22
CA HIS A 16 -5.76 31.53 12.51
C HIS A 16 -5.29 30.07 12.71
N ARG A 17 -5.61 29.47 13.86
CA ARG A 17 -5.29 28.06 14.16
C ARG A 17 -6.22 27.12 13.41
N ALA A 18 -7.50 27.46 13.27
CA ALA A 18 -8.47 26.67 12.51
C ALA A 18 -8.07 26.54 11.03
N ASP A 19 -7.60 27.62 10.41
CA ASP A 19 -7.17 27.65 9.00
C ASP A 19 -5.93 26.79 8.72
N THR A 20 -4.96 26.76 9.64
CA THR A 20 -3.77 25.91 9.48
C THR A 20 -4.07 24.43 9.74
N GLU A 21 -5.07 24.11 10.56
CA GLU A 21 -5.49 22.73 10.78
C GLU A 21 -6.29 22.14 9.62
N SER A 22 -7.17 22.93 8.99
CA SER A 22 -7.93 22.52 7.79
C SER A 22 -6.99 22.32 6.60
N ALA A 23 -6.09 23.27 6.34
CA ALA A 23 -5.14 23.20 5.23
C ALA A 23 -4.27 21.93 5.26
N TRP A 24 -3.86 21.47 6.45
CA TRP A 24 -3.07 20.24 6.58
C TRP A 24 -3.90 18.96 6.35
N LYS A 25 -5.16 18.94 6.80
CA LYS A 25 -6.07 17.81 6.53
C LYS A 25 -6.34 17.70 5.03
N ASP A 26 -6.59 18.83 4.37
CA ASP A 26 -6.83 18.90 2.93
C ASP A 26 -5.58 18.48 2.14
N THR A 27 -4.38 18.83 2.62
CA THR A 27 -3.12 18.39 2.03
C THR A 27 -2.92 16.88 2.14
N LEU A 28 -3.22 16.28 3.29
CA LEU A 28 -3.09 14.84 3.49
C LEU A 28 -4.13 14.05 2.68
N GLU A 29 -5.37 14.53 2.64
CA GLU A 29 -6.44 13.93 1.86
C GLU A 29 -6.13 14.01 0.36
N SER A 30 -5.69 15.18 -0.12
CA SER A 30 -5.29 15.35 -1.53
C SER A 30 -4.08 14.50 -1.88
N ALA A 31 -3.05 14.44 -1.02
CA ALA A 31 -1.87 13.59 -1.24
C ALA A 31 -2.25 12.10 -1.34
N PHE A 32 -3.18 11.65 -0.50
CA PHE A 32 -3.70 10.29 -0.52
C PHE A 32 -4.43 9.97 -1.84
N TRP A 33 -5.38 10.82 -2.24
CA TRP A 33 -6.12 10.63 -3.49
C TRP A 33 -5.21 10.74 -4.72
N LEU A 34 -4.27 11.69 -4.73
CA LEU A 34 -3.29 11.87 -5.80
C LEU A 34 -2.35 10.67 -5.93
N SER A 35 -1.93 10.08 -4.81
CA SER A 35 -1.14 8.84 -4.79
C SER A 35 -1.89 7.69 -5.48
N GLY A 36 -3.14 7.45 -5.09
CA GLY A 36 -3.95 6.36 -5.65
C GLY A 36 -4.29 6.59 -7.11
N VAL A 37 -4.81 7.76 -7.45
CA VAL A 37 -5.16 8.14 -8.83
C VAL A 37 -3.92 8.17 -9.71
N GLY A 38 -2.80 8.72 -9.23
CA GLY A 38 -1.54 8.75 -9.95
C GLY A 38 -1.02 7.35 -10.27
N ALA A 39 -1.03 6.44 -9.29
CA ALA A 39 -0.61 5.06 -9.50
C ALA A 39 -1.53 4.31 -10.48
N VAL A 40 -2.85 4.47 -10.38
CA VAL A 40 -3.80 3.88 -11.34
C VAL A 40 -3.62 4.50 -12.73
N SER A 41 -3.42 5.81 -12.83
CA SER A 41 -3.19 6.49 -14.12
C SER A 41 -1.91 6.00 -14.78
N LEU A 42 -0.83 5.83 -14.00
CA LEU A 42 0.42 5.26 -14.50
C LEU A 42 0.23 3.81 -14.96
N MET A 43 -0.52 3.01 -14.20
CA MET A 43 -0.86 1.64 -14.60
C MET A 43 -1.60 1.62 -15.94
N LEU A 44 -2.62 2.47 -16.10
CA LEU A 44 -3.37 2.59 -17.35
C LEU A 44 -2.46 3.06 -18.50
N ALA A 45 -1.53 3.97 -18.24
CA ALA A 45 -0.55 4.43 -19.22
C ALA A 45 0.42 3.31 -19.67
N THR A 46 0.75 2.35 -18.79
CA THR A 46 1.54 1.15 -19.17
C THR A 46 0.74 0.11 -19.95
N GLY A 47 -0.59 0.25 -20.01
CA GLY A 47 -1.49 -0.65 -20.71
C GLY A 47 -2.41 -1.44 -19.78
N ALA A 48 -3.67 -1.52 -20.20
CA ALA A 48 -4.77 -2.21 -19.53
C ALA A 48 -5.47 -3.16 -20.51
N PRO A 49 -4.86 -4.32 -20.83
CA PRO A 49 -5.46 -5.26 -21.77
C PRO A 49 -6.80 -5.77 -21.22
N ILE A 50 -7.82 -5.75 -22.07
CA ILE A 50 -9.18 -6.22 -21.78
C ILE A 50 -9.74 -7.07 -22.93
N ALA A 51 -8.86 -7.68 -23.74
CA ALA A 51 -9.24 -8.40 -24.96
C ALA A 51 -10.04 -9.68 -24.68
N ASN A 52 -9.89 -10.27 -23.49
CA ASN A 52 -10.63 -11.43 -23.04
C ASN A 52 -10.91 -11.34 -21.54
N VAL A 53 -11.70 -12.27 -21.01
CA VAL A 53 -12.10 -12.31 -19.59
C VAL A 53 -10.88 -12.44 -18.67
N GLY A 54 -9.87 -13.23 -19.04
CA GLY A 54 -8.64 -13.39 -18.27
C GLY A 54 -7.83 -12.09 -18.17
N ASP A 55 -7.70 -11.37 -19.28
CA ASP A 55 -7.04 -10.07 -19.34
C ASP A 55 -7.76 -9.03 -18.48
N ALA A 56 -9.10 -8.99 -18.56
CA ALA A 56 -9.91 -8.10 -17.75
C ALA A 56 -9.77 -8.39 -16.25
N LEU A 57 -9.80 -9.67 -15.86
CA LEU A 57 -9.56 -10.11 -14.47
C LEU A 57 -8.18 -9.69 -13.98
N ILE A 58 -7.13 -9.83 -14.80
CA ILE A 58 -5.77 -9.40 -14.44
C ILE A 58 -5.71 -7.88 -14.27
N THR A 59 -6.31 -7.12 -15.18
CA THR A 59 -6.35 -5.65 -15.10
C THR A 59 -7.08 -5.18 -13.83
N ILE A 60 -8.22 -5.80 -13.48
CA ILE A 60 -8.95 -5.54 -12.23
C ILE A 60 -8.08 -5.93 -11.02
N GLY A 61 -7.40 -7.08 -11.08
CA GLY A 61 -6.43 -7.51 -10.07
C GLY A 61 -5.36 -6.44 -9.85
N ARG A 62 -4.72 -5.94 -10.90
CA ARG A 62 -3.70 -4.88 -10.78
C ARG A 62 -4.27 -3.60 -10.16
N ALA A 63 -5.45 -3.15 -10.59
CA ALA A 63 -6.10 -1.96 -10.04
C ALA A 63 -6.44 -2.10 -8.55
N THR A 64 -7.05 -3.23 -8.16
CA THR A 64 -7.38 -3.53 -6.76
C THR A 64 -6.14 -3.66 -5.88
N GLY A 65 -5.02 -4.15 -6.43
CA GLY A 65 -3.72 -4.17 -5.73
C GLY A 65 -3.19 -2.77 -5.42
N ILE A 66 -3.33 -1.82 -6.35
CA ILE A 66 -2.97 -0.42 -6.13
C ILE A 66 -3.85 0.20 -5.04
N VAL A 67 -5.17 0.00 -5.12
CA VAL A 67 -6.10 0.48 -4.08
C VAL A 67 -5.76 -0.13 -2.72
N ALA A 68 -5.48 -1.43 -2.66
CA ALA A 68 -5.05 -2.09 -1.42
C ALA A 68 -3.75 -1.48 -0.87
N ALA A 69 -2.75 -1.24 -1.71
CA ALA A 69 -1.48 -0.64 -1.31
C ALA A 69 -1.68 0.78 -0.75
N THR A 70 -2.50 1.60 -1.39
CA THR A 70 -2.83 2.95 -0.92
C THR A 70 -3.57 2.91 0.44
N MET A 71 -4.52 1.97 0.63
CA MET A 71 -5.16 1.77 1.94
C MET A 71 -4.18 1.29 3.01
N MET A 72 -3.27 0.36 2.68
CA MET A 72 -2.25 -0.14 3.60
C MET A 72 -1.24 0.94 3.97
N MET A 73 -0.90 1.84 3.04
CA MET A 73 -0.08 3.01 3.33
C MET A 73 -0.73 3.88 4.42
N VAL A 74 -2.04 4.13 4.33
CA VAL A 74 -2.77 4.87 5.38
C VAL A 74 -2.80 4.10 6.69
N GLN A 75 -3.04 2.79 6.64
CA GLN A 75 -2.99 1.93 7.83
C GLN A 75 -1.63 2.04 8.54
N LEU A 76 -0.52 2.06 7.78
CA LEU A 76 0.84 2.21 8.29
C LEU A 76 1.08 3.62 8.85
N LEU A 77 0.57 4.67 8.21
CA LEU A 77 0.65 6.04 8.73
C LEU A 77 -0.10 6.22 10.04
N VAL A 78 -1.26 5.56 10.19
CA VAL A 78 -2.05 5.59 11.43
C VAL A 78 -1.31 4.87 12.56
N ILE A 79 -0.69 3.71 12.29
CA ILE A 79 0.03 2.96 13.34
C ILE A 79 1.43 3.51 13.63
N ALA A 80 2.02 4.29 12.72
CA ALA A 80 3.29 4.97 12.92
C ALA A 80 3.26 5.99 14.08
N ARG A 81 2.10 6.19 14.72
CA ARG A 81 1.89 7.11 15.86
C ARG A 81 2.53 8.46 15.63
N VAL A 82 2.35 8.98 14.41
CA VAL A 82 2.94 10.26 14.03
C VAL A 82 2.34 11.32 14.96
N PRO A 83 3.13 12.00 15.81
CA PRO A 83 2.59 12.85 16.87
C PRO A 83 1.79 14.04 16.34
N VAL A 84 1.98 14.43 15.07
CA VAL A 84 1.18 15.44 14.37
C VAL A 84 -0.25 14.94 14.07
N ILE A 85 -0.40 13.64 13.81
CA ILE A 85 -1.65 12.96 13.43
C ILE A 85 -2.42 12.53 14.68
N GLU A 86 -1.73 11.98 15.69
CA GLU A 86 -2.35 11.52 16.95
C GLU A 86 -2.98 12.65 17.78
N ARG A 87 -2.33 13.81 17.84
CA ARG A 87 -2.85 14.98 18.58
C ARG A 87 -4.23 15.45 18.09
N ARG A 88 -4.57 15.16 16.82
CA ARG A 88 -5.82 15.62 16.18
C ARG A 88 -6.87 14.53 16.02
N LEU A 89 -6.47 13.27 15.87
CA LEU A 89 -7.40 12.15 15.74
C LEU A 89 -7.88 11.62 17.09
N GLY A 90 -7.08 11.75 18.14
CA GLY A 90 -7.34 11.11 19.42
C GLY A 90 -7.06 9.60 19.36
N HIS A 91 -6.57 9.05 20.48
CA HIS A 91 -6.14 7.65 20.55
C HIS A 91 -7.25 6.66 20.18
N ASP A 92 -8.49 6.90 20.63
CA ASP A 92 -9.62 5.98 20.38
C ASP A 92 -10.05 5.97 18.91
N ARG A 93 -10.03 7.13 18.24
CA ARG A 93 -10.44 7.23 16.83
C ARG A 93 -9.39 6.64 15.90
N ALA A 94 -8.11 6.76 16.23
CA ALA A 94 -7.02 6.11 15.51
C ALA A 94 -7.16 4.58 15.55
N ALA A 95 -7.51 4.01 16.71
CA ALA A 95 -7.75 2.57 16.86
C ALA A 95 -8.96 2.09 16.03
N LEU A 96 -10.06 2.86 16.03
CA LEU A 96 -11.25 2.56 15.22
C LEU A 96 -10.96 2.62 13.72
N LEU A 97 -10.22 3.64 13.27
CA LEU A 97 -9.81 3.78 11.87
C LEU A 97 -8.89 2.64 11.45
N HIS A 98 -7.91 2.28 12.30
CA HIS A 98 -7.04 1.14 12.07
C HIS A 98 -7.85 -0.17 11.92
N GLY A 99 -8.82 -0.41 12.80
CA GLY A 99 -9.69 -1.59 12.70
C GLY A 99 -10.52 -1.60 11.41
N ARG A 100 -11.05 -0.45 11.00
CA ARG A 100 -11.88 -0.33 9.79
C ARG A 100 -11.07 -0.45 8.50
N LEU A 101 -9.95 0.25 8.40
CA LEU A 101 -9.04 0.22 7.25
C LEU A 101 -8.39 -1.16 7.11
N GLY A 102 -7.98 -1.79 8.22
CA GLY A 102 -7.48 -3.15 8.20
C GLY A 102 -8.50 -4.13 7.64
N ARG A 103 -9.76 -4.05 8.07
CA ARG A 103 -10.83 -4.92 7.57
C ARG A 103 -11.11 -4.71 6.08
N ILE A 104 -11.26 -3.47 5.64
CA ILE A 104 -11.55 -3.17 4.23
C ILE A 104 -10.34 -3.55 3.36
N GLY A 105 -9.13 -3.14 3.77
CA GLY A 105 -7.89 -3.46 3.06
C GLY A 105 -7.64 -4.96 2.95
N PHE A 106 -7.98 -5.74 3.98
CA PHE A 106 -7.90 -7.20 3.94
C PHE A 106 -8.87 -7.82 2.92
N ILE A 107 -10.08 -7.29 2.78
CA ILE A 107 -11.02 -7.75 1.75
C ILE A 107 -10.50 -7.37 0.35
N VAL A 108 -10.00 -6.14 0.18
CA VAL A 108 -9.49 -5.68 -1.13
C VAL A 108 -8.26 -6.48 -1.57
N ILE A 109 -7.32 -6.81 -0.65
CA ILE A 109 -6.16 -7.65 -1.01
C ILE A 109 -6.59 -9.08 -1.34
N PHE A 110 -7.62 -9.61 -0.67
CA PHE A 110 -8.16 -10.92 -1.00
C PHE A 110 -8.79 -10.92 -2.41
N VAL A 111 -9.58 -9.89 -2.73
CA VAL A 111 -10.10 -9.68 -4.09
C VAL A 111 -8.96 -9.59 -5.10
N HIS A 112 -7.91 -8.81 -4.82
CA HIS A 112 -6.73 -8.71 -5.69
C HIS A 112 -6.14 -10.08 -6.03
N VAL A 113 -5.85 -10.90 -5.03
CA VAL A 113 -5.28 -12.25 -5.22
C VAL A 113 -6.25 -13.14 -5.99
N ALA A 114 -7.53 -13.16 -5.62
CA ALA A 114 -8.53 -13.98 -6.28
C ALA A 114 -8.69 -13.62 -7.77
N THR A 115 -8.74 -12.32 -8.08
CA THR A 115 -8.86 -11.85 -9.48
C THR A 115 -7.64 -12.24 -10.31
N LEU A 116 -6.42 -12.15 -9.74
CA LEU A 116 -5.21 -12.57 -10.43
C LEU A 116 -5.17 -14.09 -10.66
N VAL A 117 -5.47 -14.90 -9.65
CA VAL A 117 -5.47 -16.37 -9.77
C VAL A 117 -6.45 -16.81 -10.87
N LEU A 118 -7.67 -16.26 -10.86
CA LEU A 118 -8.67 -16.56 -11.88
C LEU A 118 -8.26 -16.06 -13.27
N GLY A 119 -7.69 -14.85 -13.36
CA GLY A 119 -7.26 -14.26 -14.62
C GLY A 119 -6.09 -15.01 -15.28
N TYR A 120 -5.11 -15.42 -14.49
CA TYR A 120 -3.99 -16.24 -14.98
C TYR A 120 -4.43 -17.66 -15.34
N GLY A 121 -5.29 -18.30 -14.53
CA GLY A 121 -5.86 -19.61 -14.87
C GLY A 121 -6.65 -19.59 -16.18
N ALA A 122 -7.43 -18.52 -16.42
CA ALA A 122 -8.17 -18.33 -17.67
C ALA A 122 -7.26 -18.13 -18.90
N ARG A 123 -6.06 -17.54 -18.73
CA ARG A 123 -5.08 -17.37 -19.81
C ARG A 123 -4.36 -18.67 -20.19
N VAL A 124 -4.03 -19.48 -19.20
CA VAL A 124 -3.16 -20.67 -19.38
C VAL A 124 -3.98 -21.94 -19.61
N HIS A 125 -5.32 -21.87 -19.49
CA HIS A 125 -6.21 -23.04 -19.49
C HIS A 125 -5.81 -24.11 -18.46
N SER A 126 -5.03 -23.74 -17.45
CA SER A 126 -4.72 -24.56 -16.28
C SER A 126 -5.84 -24.40 -15.25
N GLY A 127 -6.06 -25.43 -14.42
CA GLY A 127 -7.02 -25.32 -13.33
C GLY A 127 -6.66 -24.14 -12.41
N TRP A 128 -7.66 -23.35 -12.00
CA TRP A 128 -7.46 -22.23 -11.06
C TRP A 128 -6.74 -22.66 -9.76
N TRP A 129 -6.92 -23.92 -9.35
CA TRP A 129 -6.25 -24.53 -8.21
C TRP A 129 -4.76 -24.78 -8.46
N ASP A 130 -4.39 -25.24 -9.65
CA ASP A 130 -3.01 -25.47 -10.05
C ASP A 130 -2.24 -24.14 -10.13
N GLN A 131 -2.91 -23.09 -10.61
CA GLN A 131 -2.36 -21.74 -10.63
C GLN A 131 -2.20 -21.16 -9.21
N ALA A 132 -3.20 -21.35 -8.33
CA ALA A 132 -3.11 -20.93 -6.93
C ALA A 132 -1.96 -21.63 -6.19
N TRP A 133 -1.82 -22.94 -6.41
CA TRP A 133 -0.76 -23.76 -5.84
C TRP A 133 0.62 -23.35 -6.36
N THR A 134 0.72 -23.04 -7.66
CA THR A 134 1.94 -22.54 -8.29
C THR A 134 2.34 -21.18 -7.71
N PHE A 135 1.40 -20.26 -7.55
CA PHE A 135 1.67 -18.97 -6.90
C PHE A 135 2.13 -19.13 -5.45
N ALA A 136 1.52 -20.05 -4.70
CA ALA A 136 1.79 -20.24 -3.28
C ALA A 136 3.15 -20.90 -3.00
N LEU A 137 3.51 -21.94 -3.75
CA LEU A 137 4.65 -22.81 -3.41
C LEU A 137 5.77 -22.81 -4.45
N HIS A 138 5.46 -22.58 -5.72
CA HIS A 138 6.47 -22.65 -6.78
C HIS A 138 7.41 -21.44 -6.74
N PHE A 139 6.89 -20.24 -6.49
CA PHE A 139 7.75 -19.05 -6.26
C PHE A 139 8.59 -19.16 -4.98
N GLY A 140 8.14 -19.92 -3.97
CA GLY A 140 8.93 -20.20 -2.77
C GLY A 140 10.17 -21.05 -3.08
N ASN A 141 10.01 -22.10 -3.88
CA ASN A 141 11.12 -22.95 -4.30
C ASN A 141 12.14 -22.20 -5.18
N GLU A 142 11.69 -21.38 -6.13
CA GLU A 142 12.59 -20.58 -6.98
C GLU A 142 13.41 -19.54 -6.19
N MET A 143 12.82 -18.92 -5.16
CA MET A 143 13.58 -18.06 -4.24
C MET A 143 14.62 -18.86 -3.45
N THR A 144 14.33 -20.09 -3.02
CA THR A 144 15.35 -20.94 -2.38
C THR A 144 16.49 -21.28 -3.33
N LEU A 145 16.23 -21.52 -4.62
CA LEU A 145 17.27 -21.74 -5.63
C LEU A 145 18.13 -20.48 -5.83
N SER A 146 17.53 -19.29 -5.81
CA SER A 146 18.26 -18.02 -5.86
C SER A 146 19.17 -17.82 -4.62
N VAL A 147 18.66 -18.09 -3.41
CA VAL A 147 19.44 -18.02 -2.16
C VAL A 147 20.58 -19.04 -2.15
N ILE A 148 20.33 -20.27 -2.61
CA ILE A 148 21.36 -21.32 -2.75
C ILE A 148 22.40 -20.91 -3.79
N GLY A 149 21.98 -20.33 -4.92
CA GLY A 149 22.86 -19.78 -5.95
C GLY A 149 23.76 -18.66 -5.43
N PHE A 150 23.20 -17.69 -4.71
CA PHE A 150 23.93 -16.62 -4.07
C PHE A 150 24.95 -17.15 -3.05
N HIS A 151 24.52 -18.09 -2.18
CA HIS A 151 25.38 -18.74 -1.22
C HIS A 151 26.56 -19.47 -1.90
N ASN A 152 26.30 -20.18 -3.00
CA ASN A 152 27.34 -20.86 -3.79
C ASN A 152 28.31 -19.88 -4.47
N LEU A 153 27.84 -18.70 -4.89
CA LEU A 153 28.71 -17.66 -5.47
C LEU A 153 29.64 -17.03 -4.42
N THR A 154 29.18 -16.89 -3.18
CA THR A 154 29.99 -16.35 -2.08
C THR A 154 31.02 -17.33 -1.51
N ARG A 155 31.06 -18.59 -1.99
CA ARG A 155 32.09 -19.53 -1.57
C ARG A 155 33.46 -19.05 -2.08
N PRO A 156 34.43 -18.79 -1.19
CA PRO A 156 35.74 -18.33 -1.59
C PRO A 156 36.42 -19.42 -2.43
N LYS A 157 36.65 -19.14 -3.71
CA LYS A 157 37.50 -20.00 -4.55
C LYS A 157 38.93 -19.81 -4.07
N SER A 158 39.45 -20.80 -3.33
CA SER A 158 40.85 -20.81 -2.94
C SER A 158 41.71 -20.86 -4.21
N PHE A 159 42.21 -19.71 -4.64
CA PHE A 159 43.20 -19.62 -5.70
C PHE A 159 44.47 -20.34 -5.22
N HIS A 160 44.68 -21.56 -5.69
CA HIS A 160 45.96 -22.25 -5.57
C HIS A 160 46.96 -21.52 -6.46
N LEU A 161 47.64 -20.54 -5.88
CA LEU A 161 48.84 -19.94 -6.46
C LEU A 161 49.88 -21.05 -6.61
N ARG A 162 50.03 -21.55 -7.84
CA ARG A 162 51.17 -22.38 -8.23
C ARG A 162 52.41 -21.53 -7.99
N LYS A 163 53.24 -21.97 -7.04
CA LYS A 163 54.59 -21.46 -6.83
C LYS A 163 55.32 -21.52 -8.17
N LEU A 164 55.57 -20.35 -8.76
CA LEU A 164 56.58 -20.19 -9.79
C LEU A 164 57.93 -20.27 -9.07
N ALA A 165 58.65 -21.35 -9.36
CA ALA A 165 60.09 -21.47 -9.18
C ALA A 165 60.73 -21.40 -10.56
#